data_AF-A0ABC8UPZ0-F1
#
_entry.id   AF-A0ABC8UPZ0-F1
#
_cell.length_a   1.000
_cell.length_b   1.000
_cell.length_c   1.000
_cell.angle_alpha   90.00
_cell.angle_beta   90.00
_cell.angle_gamma   90.00
#
_symmetry.space_group_name_H-M   'P 1'
#
loop_
_entity.id
_entity.type
_entity.pdbx_description
1 polymer ?
#
loop_
_entity_poly.entity_id
_entity_poly.type
_entity_poly.pdbx_seq_one_letter_code
_entity_poly.pdbx_strand_id
1 'polypeptide(L)'
;MVWREEFEQKIMETPVLDGIISKRPLRKKAGSRNYDENLMDEFIETHLGASLRKRNRTKEDLEKETETEAMIALSLGFPIDALLEEEIKAGVVSELGGKEQNDYIVVRNHILAKWRDNVRIWLSKEHIKETVSGEYEHLLSSAYDFLLYNGYINFGVSPPFTALIPEEASEGSVIIVGAGLAGLAAARQLLSFRFKVVVLEGRNRPGGRVYTQKMGRKGNFAAVDLGGSVITGIHANPLGVLARQLSIPLHKVRDKCPLYKPDGAPVDEEIDTKVELIFNKLLDKVTQLRQMMGGFANNISLGSVLETLRQLYAVAGSTDERQLLDWHFANLEYANAGCLTNLSAAYWDQDDPYEMGGDHCFLAGGNWRLVKALCEGVPIFYGKTVRTIRYGSEGVEVIAGEQMFQADMVLCTVPLGVLKKRTIRFEPELPEKKLAAIDRLGFGLLNKVAMVFPHAFWGEDLDTFGCLSKYSHTRGEFFLFYSYHTVSGGPALVALVAGEAAQYFEYRDPSTLLHQVLSILKGTAHV
;
A
#
# COMPACT_ATOMS: atom_id res chain seq x y z
N MET A 1 11.73 47.36 15.08
CA MET A 1 11.76 46.88 16.48
C MET A 1 10.41 47.09 17.18
N VAL A 2 9.26 46.89 16.49
CA VAL A 2 7.90 46.88 17.09
C VAL A 2 6.96 45.96 16.27
N TRP A 3 7.48 44.90 15.63
CA TRP A 3 6.67 43.96 14.83
C TRP A 3 7.14 42.49 15.01
N ARG A 4 7.75 42.20 16.16
CA ARG A 4 8.20 40.84 16.52
C ARG A 4 7.68 40.34 17.87
N GLU A 5 6.95 41.15 18.63
CA GLU A 5 6.45 40.77 19.96
C GLU A 5 4.95 40.39 19.98
N GLU A 6 4.15 40.75 18.97
CA GLU A 6 2.71 40.38 18.96
C GLU A 6 2.41 38.98 18.42
N PHE A 7 3.41 38.27 17.88
CA PHE A 7 3.25 36.88 17.40
C PHE A 7 3.60 35.82 18.46
N GLU A 8 4.24 36.21 19.57
CA GLU A 8 4.65 35.29 20.63
C GLU A 8 3.69 35.25 21.84
N GLN A 9 2.67 36.13 21.90
CA GLN A 9 1.69 36.16 23.00
C GLN A 9 0.35 35.46 22.71
N LYS A 10 0.15 34.88 21.53
CA LYS A 10 -1.09 34.12 21.20
C LYS A 10 -0.95 32.58 21.25
N ILE A 11 0.15 32.07 21.83
CA ILE A 11 0.43 30.63 22.03
C ILE A 11 0.27 30.21 23.51
N MET A 12 -0.29 31.05 24.37
CA MET A 12 -0.65 30.66 25.75
C MET A 12 -2.12 30.94 26.01
N GLU A 13 -2.98 30.01 25.62
CA GLU A 13 -4.30 29.76 26.24
C GLU A 13 -4.95 28.54 25.54
N THR A 14 -4.41 27.34 25.83
CA THR A 14 -5.13 26.09 25.61
C THR A 14 -6.15 25.89 26.72
N PRO A 15 -7.45 25.71 26.43
CA PRO A 15 -8.39 25.20 27.42
C PRO A 15 -8.00 23.76 27.75
N VAL A 16 -7.93 23.45 29.04
CA VAL A 16 -7.83 22.10 29.57
C VAL A 16 -9.08 21.34 29.13
N LEU A 17 -8.95 20.52 28.07
CA LEU A 17 -9.95 19.49 27.76
C LEU A 17 -9.55 18.23 28.53
N ASP A 18 -10.47 17.78 29.39
CA ASP A 18 -10.37 16.56 30.17
C ASP A 18 -9.92 15.37 29.31
N GLY A 19 -8.90 14.68 29.81
CA GLY A 19 -8.23 13.59 29.13
C GLY A 19 -9.17 12.42 28.86
N ILE A 20 -9.62 12.31 27.62
CA ILE A 20 -10.07 11.02 27.07
C ILE A 20 -8.81 10.24 26.71
N ILE A 21 -8.49 9.28 27.57
CA ILE A 21 -7.45 8.27 27.37
C ILE A 21 -7.75 7.54 26.06
N SER A 22 -7.08 7.91 24.98
CA SER A 22 -7.03 7.10 23.76
C SER A 22 -6.15 5.89 24.06
N LYS A 23 -6.78 4.83 24.58
CA LYS A 23 -6.17 3.50 24.59
C LYS A 23 -5.93 3.11 23.15
N ARG A 24 -4.69 2.76 22.79
CA ARG A 24 -4.45 1.91 21.62
C ARG A 24 -5.47 0.78 21.68
N PRO A 25 -6.26 0.51 20.63
CA PRO A 25 -6.96 -0.74 20.58
C PRO A 25 -5.87 -1.80 20.66
N LEU A 26 -5.88 -2.61 21.72
CA LEU A 26 -5.29 -3.94 21.68
C LEU A 26 -5.58 -4.49 20.29
N ARG A 27 -4.58 -5.04 19.61
CA ARG A 27 -4.75 -5.78 18.36
C ARG A 27 -5.87 -6.78 18.61
N LYS A 28 -7.10 -6.36 18.33
CA LYS A 28 -8.28 -7.12 18.67
C LYS A 28 -8.24 -8.21 17.63
N LYS A 29 -8.10 -9.46 18.06
CA LYS A 29 -8.75 -10.56 17.34
C LYS A 29 -10.14 -10.01 17.00
N ALA A 30 -10.40 -9.85 15.71
CA ALA A 30 -11.69 -9.38 15.23
C ALA A 30 -12.75 -10.20 15.96
N GLY A 31 -13.43 -9.58 16.91
CA GLY A 31 -14.60 -10.19 17.52
C GLY A 31 -15.56 -10.38 16.37
N SER A 32 -15.98 -11.62 16.15
CA SER A 32 -16.83 -12.05 15.05
C SER A 32 -18.11 -11.21 14.98
N ARG A 33 -18.04 -10.08 14.30
CA ARG A 33 -19.09 -9.60 13.41
C ARG A 33 -18.45 -9.67 12.04
N ASN A 34 -18.63 -10.81 11.39
CA ASN A 34 -18.21 -11.03 10.01
C ASN A 34 -18.85 -9.92 9.16
N TYR A 35 -18.04 -8.94 8.78
CA TYR A 35 -18.30 -8.15 7.61
C TYR A 35 -17.78 -8.99 6.44
N ASP A 36 -18.71 -9.60 5.72
CA ASP A 36 -18.44 -10.51 4.61
C ASP A 36 -18.69 -9.73 3.32
N GLU A 37 -17.66 -9.48 2.52
CA GLU A 37 -17.84 -8.80 1.23
C GLU A 37 -18.68 -9.63 0.25
N ASN A 38 -18.80 -10.96 0.42
CA ASN A 38 -19.78 -11.71 -0.37
C ASN A 38 -21.21 -11.33 0.01
N LEU A 39 -21.47 -10.95 1.26
CA LEU A 39 -22.76 -10.36 1.66
C LEU A 39 -22.92 -8.94 1.13
N MET A 40 -21.85 -8.18 0.91
CA MET A 40 -21.93 -6.84 0.31
C MET A 40 -22.14 -6.92 -1.20
N ASP A 41 -21.47 -7.83 -1.90
CA ASP A 41 -21.70 -8.13 -3.31
C ASP A 41 -23.08 -8.78 -3.51
N GLU A 42 -23.53 -9.71 -2.64
CA GLU A 42 -24.92 -10.20 -2.64
C GLU A 42 -25.92 -9.09 -2.29
N PHE A 43 -25.62 -8.19 -1.34
CA PHE A 43 -26.48 -7.07 -0.96
C PHE A 43 -26.58 -6.03 -2.07
N ILE A 44 -25.47 -5.75 -2.76
CA ILE A 44 -25.40 -4.89 -3.94
C ILE A 44 -26.13 -5.56 -5.12
N GLU A 45 -25.91 -6.85 -5.39
CA GLU A 45 -26.64 -7.58 -6.44
C GLU A 45 -28.14 -7.71 -6.12
N THR A 46 -28.54 -7.88 -4.85
CA THR A 46 -29.96 -7.98 -4.46
C THR A 46 -30.67 -6.63 -4.32
N HIS A 47 -29.98 -5.54 -3.94
CA HIS A 47 -30.60 -4.21 -3.76
C HIS A 47 -30.44 -3.29 -4.98
N LEU A 48 -29.35 -3.42 -5.75
CA LEU A 48 -29.07 -2.58 -6.92
C LEU A 48 -29.18 -3.36 -8.24
N GLY A 49 -29.04 -4.69 -8.23
CA GLY A 49 -29.18 -5.56 -9.41
C GLY A 49 -30.62 -5.93 -9.81
N ALA A 50 -31.63 -5.49 -9.06
CA ALA A 50 -33.02 -5.67 -9.47
C ALA A 50 -33.38 -4.68 -10.60
N SER A 51 -33.38 -5.18 -11.83
CA SER A 51 -34.07 -4.61 -13.01
C SER A 51 -35.20 -3.64 -12.62
N LEU A 52 -34.97 -2.36 -12.93
CA LEU A 52 -35.93 -1.25 -13.03
C LEU A 52 -37.41 -1.68 -12.97
N ARG A 53 -37.96 -1.77 -11.76
CA ARG A 53 -39.38 -1.52 -11.52
C ARG A 53 -39.46 -0.44 -10.47
N LYS A 54 -39.94 0.75 -10.88
CA LYS A 54 -40.28 1.88 -10.01
C LYS A 54 -41.10 1.40 -8.81
N ARG A 55 -40.42 1.07 -7.72
CA ARG A 55 -41.03 0.88 -6.40
C ARG A 55 -40.93 2.24 -5.73
N ASN A 56 -42.04 2.76 -5.22
CA ASN A 56 -42.02 3.99 -4.42
C ASN A 56 -41.13 3.74 -3.21
N ARG A 57 -39.96 4.37 -3.20
CA ARG A 57 -38.97 4.26 -2.13
C ARG A 57 -39.50 4.98 -0.90
N THR A 58 -39.39 4.38 0.27
CA THR A 58 -39.78 5.03 1.52
C THR A 58 -38.68 6.00 1.98
N LYS A 59 -39.00 6.88 2.93
CA LYS A 59 -38.02 7.80 3.53
C LYS A 59 -36.89 7.02 4.25
N GLU A 60 -37.25 5.95 4.94
CA GLU A 60 -36.30 5.05 5.61
C GLU A 60 -35.34 4.38 4.60
N ASP A 61 -35.82 4.00 3.41
CA ASP A 61 -34.96 3.42 2.36
C ASP A 61 -33.92 4.42 1.82
N LEU A 62 -34.26 5.72 1.80
CA LEU A 62 -33.36 6.79 1.34
C LEU A 62 -32.33 7.16 2.41
N GLU A 63 -32.74 7.20 3.68
CA GLU A 63 -31.84 7.42 4.81
C GLU A 63 -30.79 6.29 4.87
N LYS A 64 -31.21 5.03 4.73
CA LYS A 64 -30.31 3.88 4.72
C LYS A 64 -29.34 3.86 3.52
N GLU A 65 -29.79 4.27 2.32
CA GLU A 65 -28.87 4.42 1.17
C GLU A 65 -27.83 5.49 1.49
N THR A 66 -28.25 6.66 1.98
CA THR A 66 -27.35 7.78 2.31
C THR A 66 -26.31 7.38 3.37
N GLU A 67 -26.72 6.64 4.40
CA GLU A 67 -25.80 6.08 5.39
C GLU A 67 -24.79 5.12 4.75
N THR A 68 -25.23 4.26 3.84
CA THR A 68 -24.37 3.31 3.13
C THR A 68 -23.35 4.05 2.25
N GLU A 69 -23.78 5.07 1.53
CA GLU A 69 -22.92 5.91 0.69
C GLU A 69 -21.87 6.66 1.53
N ALA A 70 -22.26 7.19 2.69
CA ALA A 70 -21.34 7.82 3.62
C ALA A 70 -20.30 6.84 4.18
N MET A 71 -20.68 5.58 4.46
CA MET A 71 -19.74 4.55 4.89
C MET A 71 -18.75 4.14 3.79
N ILE A 72 -19.21 4.09 2.53
CA ILE A 72 -18.32 3.87 1.38
C ILE A 72 -17.33 5.04 1.28
N ALA A 73 -17.81 6.28 1.31
CA ALA A 73 -16.95 7.47 1.24
C ALA A 73 -15.92 7.49 2.39
N LEU A 74 -16.33 7.14 3.62
CA LEU A 74 -15.43 7.00 4.76
C LEU A 74 -14.32 5.99 4.51
N SER A 75 -14.66 4.82 3.95
CA SER A 75 -13.64 3.83 3.61
C SER A 75 -12.60 4.37 2.62
N LEU A 76 -13.00 5.30 1.75
CA LEU A 76 -12.14 5.96 0.74
C LEU A 76 -11.37 7.16 1.30
N GLY A 77 -11.46 7.41 2.61
CA GLY A 77 -10.76 8.51 3.29
C GLY A 77 -11.54 9.83 3.34
N PHE A 78 -12.80 9.87 2.92
CA PHE A 78 -13.64 11.07 3.02
C PHE A 78 -14.38 11.10 4.36
N PRO A 79 -14.24 12.16 5.17
CA PRO A 79 -15.00 12.28 6.40
C PRO A 79 -16.51 12.35 6.12
N ILE A 80 -17.32 11.80 7.04
CA ILE A 80 -18.77 11.66 6.89
C ILE A 80 -19.45 13.04 6.79
N ASP A 81 -19.00 13.99 7.59
CA ASP A 81 -19.66 15.27 7.87
C ASP A 81 -18.75 16.49 7.64
N ALA A 82 -17.59 16.28 7.01
CA ALA A 82 -16.63 17.34 6.70
C ALA A 82 -16.12 17.26 5.26
N LEU A 83 -15.48 18.36 4.84
CA LEU A 83 -14.67 18.39 3.62
C LEU A 83 -13.23 18.03 3.94
N LEU A 84 -12.55 17.44 2.96
CA LEU A 84 -11.09 17.30 2.97
C LEU A 84 -10.42 18.67 2.84
N GLU A 85 -9.16 18.78 3.29
CA GLU A 85 -8.37 19.99 3.07
C GLU A 85 -8.20 20.29 1.57
N GLU A 86 -8.07 19.25 0.75
CA GLU A 86 -7.99 19.34 -0.71
C GLU A 86 -9.29 19.86 -1.33
N GLU A 87 -10.45 19.46 -0.80
CA GLU A 87 -11.76 19.94 -1.24
C GLU A 87 -11.93 21.42 -0.90
N ILE A 88 -11.56 21.82 0.32
CA ILE A 88 -11.59 23.23 0.75
C ILE A 88 -10.68 24.06 -0.15
N LYS A 89 -9.46 23.59 -0.42
CA LYS A 89 -8.48 24.29 -1.27
C LYS A 89 -8.94 24.39 -2.72
N ALA A 90 -9.65 23.38 -3.22
CA ALA A 90 -10.22 23.39 -4.57
C ALA A 90 -11.44 24.34 -4.69
N GLY A 91 -11.98 24.85 -3.57
CA GLY A 91 -13.13 25.74 -3.58
C GLY A 91 -14.39 25.05 -4.10
N VAL A 92 -14.59 23.78 -3.70
CA VAL A 92 -15.70 22.95 -4.22
C VAL A 92 -17.09 23.48 -3.86
N VAL A 93 -17.17 24.34 -2.84
CA VAL A 93 -18.38 25.05 -2.38
C VAL A 93 -18.05 26.53 -2.16
N SER A 94 -19.08 27.38 -2.22
CA SER A 94 -18.91 28.82 -2.04
C SER A 94 -18.79 29.26 -0.58
N GLU A 95 -19.45 28.55 0.34
CA GLU A 95 -19.44 28.83 1.78
C GLU A 95 -19.17 27.57 2.61
N LEU A 96 -18.31 27.70 3.63
CA LEU A 96 -17.99 26.61 4.57
C LEU A 96 -18.97 26.58 5.74
N GLY A 97 -19.35 25.37 6.19
CA GLY A 97 -20.15 25.18 7.41
C GLY A 97 -21.66 25.41 7.27
N GLY A 98 -22.20 25.34 6.05
CA GLY A 98 -23.62 25.57 5.75
C GLY A 98 -24.31 24.44 4.99
N LYS A 99 -25.53 24.72 4.51
CA LYS A 99 -26.35 23.77 3.73
C LYS A 99 -25.65 23.31 2.45
N GLU A 100 -24.99 24.22 1.73
CA GLU A 100 -24.27 23.91 0.49
C GLU A 100 -23.19 22.84 0.71
N GLN A 101 -22.40 22.95 1.78
CA GLN A 101 -21.41 21.95 2.14
C GLN A 101 -22.05 20.58 2.42
N ASN A 102 -23.14 20.54 3.20
CA ASN A 102 -23.82 19.29 3.50
C ASN A 102 -24.40 18.64 2.24
N ASP A 103 -25.01 19.43 1.37
CA ASP A 103 -25.54 18.99 0.08
C ASP A 103 -24.41 18.47 -0.84
N TYR A 104 -23.27 19.16 -0.89
CA TYR A 104 -22.08 18.73 -1.64
C TYR A 104 -21.57 17.38 -1.13
N ILE A 105 -21.47 17.20 0.20
CA ILE A 105 -21.02 15.96 0.83
C ILE A 105 -21.91 14.78 0.40
N VAL A 106 -23.23 14.98 0.38
CA VAL A 106 -24.20 13.95 -0.08
C VAL A 106 -23.97 13.61 -1.55
N VAL A 107 -23.87 14.61 -2.43
CA VAL A 107 -23.62 14.38 -3.87
C VAL A 107 -22.28 13.68 -4.11
N ARG A 108 -21.23 14.11 -3.42
CA ARG A 108 -19.87 13.55 -3.49
C ARG A 108 -19.86 12.09 -3.04
N ASN A 109 -20.52 11.76 -1.93
CA ASN A 109 -20.66 10.38 -1.44
C ASN A 109 -21.44 9.51 -2.43
N HIS A 110 -22.52 10.05 -3.01
CA HIS A 110 -23.33 9.36 -4.00
C HIS A 110 -22.52 8.98 -5.25
N ILE A 111 -21.76 9.93 -5.81
CA ILE A 111 -20.91 9.69 -6.99
C ILE A 111 -19.87 8.60 -6.70
N LEU A 112 -19.21 8.66 -5.53
CA LEU A 112 -18.24 7.65 -5.10
C LEU A 112 -18.90 6.26 -5.02
N ALA A 113 -20.06 6.16 -4.39
CA ALA A 113 -20.78 4.91 -4.23
C ALA A 113 -21.22 4.32 -5.57
N LYS A 114 -21.81 5.14 -6.46
CA LYS A 114 -22.22 4.68 -7.81
C LYS A 114 -21.03 4.21 -8.65
N TRP A 115 -19.87 4.85 -8.53
CA TRP A 115 -18.68 4.32 -9.20
C TRP A 115 -18.23 2.98 -8.59
N ARG A 116 -18.17 2.89 -7.26
CA ARG A 116 -17.66 1.71 -6.55
C ARG A 116 -18.54 0.47 -6.71
N ASP A 117 -19.83 0.69 -6.93
CA ASP A 117 -20.80 -0.32 -7.32
C ASP A 117 -20.35 -1.06 -8.59
N ASN A 118 -20.07 -0.30 -9.66
CA ASN A 118 -19.60 -0.85 -10.93
C ASN A 118 -18.31 -0.17 -11.43
N VAL A 119 -17.19 -0.68 -10.94
CA VAL A 119 -15.84 -0.19 -11.25
C VAL A 119 -15.41 -0.36 -12.71
N ARG A 120 -16.21 -1.05 -13.54
CA ARG A 120 -15.88 -1.39 -14.93
C ARG A 120 -16.44 -0.39 -15.94
N ILE A 121 -17.41 0.43 -15.54
CA ILE A 121 -18.02 1.41 -16.43
C ILE A 121 -17.39 2.79 -16.24
N TRP A 122 -17.37 3.58 -17.30
CA TRP A 122 -17.05 4.99 -17.18
C TRP A 122 -18.28 5.72 -16.67
N LEU A 123 -18.20 6.24 -15.45
CA LEU A 123 -19.28 7.00 -14.84
C LEU A 123 -19.25 8.41 -15.41
N SER A 124 -20.18 8.76 -16.30
CA SER A 124 -20.28 10.13 -16.86
C SER A 124 -21.17 11.02 -15.99
N LYS A 125 -21.12 12.35 -16.22
CA LYS A 125 -22.01 13.31 -15.54
C LYS A 125 -23.48 12.99 -15.83
N GLU A 126 -23.81 12.58 -17.06
CA GLU A 126 -25.17 12.24 -17.48
C GLU A 126 -25.74 11.08 -16.67
N HIS A 127 -24.95 10.02 -16.42
CA HIS A 127 -25.38 8.90 -15.58
C HIS A 127 -25.74 9.34 -14.15
N ILE A 128 -25.01 10.33 -13.60
CA ILE A 128 -25.28 10.85 -12.25
C ILE A 128 -26.50 11.78 -12.23
N LYS A 129 -26.74 12.55 -13.29
CA LYS A 129 -27.95 13.40 -13.40
C LYS A 129 -29.25 12.58 -13.37
N GLU A 130 -29.20 11.31 -13.77
CA GLU A 130 -30.35 10.41 -13.69
C GLU A 130 -30.70 10.01 -12.25
N THR A 131 -29.75 10.09 -11.32
CA THR A 131 -29.91 9.63 -9.93
C THR A 131 -29.90 10.76 -8.89
N VAL A 132 -29.39 11.94 -9.26
CA VAL A 132 -29.33 13.12 -8.38
C VAL A 132 -30.52 14.06 -8.64
N SER A 133 -31.16 14.53 -7.56
CA SER A 133 -32.24 15.52 -7.65
C SER A 133 -31.74 16.81 -8.32
N GLY A 134 -32.57 17.39 -9.20
CA GLY A 134 -32.22 18.61 -9.94
C GLY A 134 -31.89 19.83 -9.06
N GLU A 135 -32.26 19.79 -7.76
CA GLU A 135 -31.88 20.82 -6.79
C GLU A 135 -30.36 20.85 -6.50
N TYR A 136 -29.67 19.72 -6.69
CA TYR A 136 -28.24 19.57 -6.43
C TYR A 136 -27.37 19.66 -7.70
N GLU A 137 -27.98 19.93 -8.86
CA GLU A 137 -27.30 19.99 -10.16
C GLU A 137 -26.13 20.98 -10.17
N HIS A 138 -26.25 22.08 -9.41
CA HIS A 138 -25.21 23.10 -9.28
C HIS A 138 -23.93 22.59 -8.59
N LEU A 139 -24.03 21.58 -7.72
CA LEU A 139 -22.90 20.96 -7.01
C LEU A 139 -22.34 19.74 -7.74
N LEU A 140 -23.14 19.12 -8.61
CA LEU A 140 -22.77 17.90 -9.34
C LEU A 140 -21.48 18.07 -10.13
N SER A 141 -21.34 19.17 -10.88
CA SER A 141 -20.14 19.39 -11.68
C SER A 141 -18.90 19.56 -10.79
N SER A 142 -19.03 20.31 -9.68
CA SER A 142 -17.94 20.54 -8.73
C SER A 142 -17.46 19.22 -8.11
N ALA A 143 -18.38 18.43 -7.55
CA ALA A 143 -18.07 17.14 -6.94
C ALA A 143 -17.50 16.14 -7.95
N TYR A 144 -18.13 16.03 -9.13
CA TYR A 144 -17.67 15.12 -10.17
C TYR A 144 -16.26 15.47 -10.67
N ASP A 145 -16.02 16.75 -10.97
CA ASP A 145 -14.73 17.20 -11.49
C ASP A 145 -13.63 17.04 -10.44
N PHE A 146 -13.91 17.37 -9.17
CA PHE A 146 -12.98 17.10 -8.07
C PHE A 146 -12.62 15.62 -7.99
N LEU A 147 -13.62 14.72 -7.96
CA LEU A 147 -13.40 13.28 -7.85
C LEU A 147 -12.65 12.70 -9.07
N LEU A 148 -12.97 13.18 -10.28
CA LEU A 148 -12.34 12.73 -11.51
C LEU A 148 -10.87 13.17 -11.59
N TYR A 149 -10.58 14.45 -11.40
CA TYR A 149 -9.23 15.00 -11.55
C TYR A 149 -8.28 14.55 -10.45
N ASN A 150 -8.79 14.22 -9.26
CA ASN A 150 -8.01 13.64 -8.18
C ASN A 150 -7.96 12.10 -8.20
N GLY A 151 -8.57 11.45 -9.19
CA GLY A 151 -8.45 10.01 -9.41
C GLY A 151 -9.23 9.14 -8.41
N TYR A 152 -10.32 9.66 -7.83
CA TYR A 152 -11.20 8.89 -6.93
C TYR A 152 -12.23 8.04 -7.68
N ILE A 153 -12.59 8.47 -8.90
CA ILE A 153 -13.45 7.75 -9.84
C ILE A 153 -12.77 7.60 -11.19
N ASN A 154 -13.28 6.70 -12.02
CA ASN A 154 -12.90 6.50 -13.42
C ASN A 154 -11.40 6.25 -13.66
N PHE A 155 -10.70 5.70 -12.67
CA PHE A 155 -9.32 5.28 -12.80
C PHE A 155 -9.20 3.78 -13.06
N GLY A 156 -8.06 3.38 -13.63
CA GLY A 156 -7.67 1.98 -13.74
C GLY A 156 -7.59 1.48 -15.16
N VAL A 157 -8.04 0.24 -15.39
CA VAL A 157 -7.70 -0.57 -16.57
C VAL A 157 -8.91 -1.16 -17.29
N SER A 158 -10.12 -0.73 -16.95
CA SER A 158 -11.31 -1.23 -17.64
C SER A 158 -11.30 -0.86 -19.14
N PRO A 159 -11.73 -1.74 -20.06
CA PRO A 159 -11.69 -1.47 -21.51
C PRO A 159 -12.34 -0.15 -21.96
N PRO A 160 -13.49 0.29 -21.40
CA PRO A 160 -14.08 1.58 -21.76
C PRO A 160 -13.14 2.78 -21.53
N PHE A 161 -12.19 2.67 -20.59
CA PHE A 161 -11.28 3.77 -20.27
C PHE A 161 -10.22 3.94 -21.35
N THR A 162 -9.77 2.83 -21.92
CA THR A 162 -8.79 2.84 -23.01
C THR A 162 -9.42 3.37 -24.31
N ALA A 163 -10.71 3.12 -24.55
CA ALA A 163 -11.44 3.65 -25.70
C ALA A 163 -11.67 5.18 -25.64
N LEU A 164 -11.56 5.78 -24.46
CA LEU A 164 -11.71 7.23 -24.25
C LEU A 164 -10.41 8.01 -24.45
N ILE A 165 -9.26 7.33 -24.64
CA ILE A 165 -7.99 7.97 -24.95
C ILE A 165 -8.10 8.50 -26.39
N PRO A 166 -8.13 9.83 -26.61
CA PRO A 166 -8.27 10.38 -27.95
C PRO A 166 -7.02 10.11 -28.79
N GLU A 167 -7.17 10.01 -30.11
CA GLU A 167 -6.04 9.82 -31.03
C GLU A 167 -5.13 11.06 -31.10
N GLU A 168 -5.68 12.26 -30.88
CA GLU A 168 -4.94 13.52 -30.89
C GLU A 168 -4.86 14.13 -29.48
N ALA A 169 -3.65 14.51 -29.08
CA ALA A 169 -3.41 15.24 -27.85
C ALA A 169 -3.77 16.73 -28.03
N SER A 170 -4.48 17.31 -27.06
CA SER A 170 -4.92 18.71 -27.08
C SER A 170 -4.32 19.58 -25.98
N GLU A 171 -3.72 18.95 -24.96
CA GLU A 171 -3.09 19.65 -23.83
C GLU A 171 -1.58 19.81 -24.07
N GLY A 172 -0.75 19.56 -23.04
CA GLY A 172 0.70 19.53 -23.15
C GLY A 172 1.29 18.14 -23.30
N SER A 173 2.61 18.08 -23.24
CA SER A 173 3.42 16.86 -23.30
C SER A 173 4.12 16.57 -21.97
N VAL A 174 4.17 15.28 -21.60
CA VAL A 174 4.73 14.83 -20.33
C VAL A 174 5.67 13.65 -20.55
N ILE A 175 6.90 13.76 -20.02
CA ILE A 175 7.82 12.63 -19.90
C ILE A 175 7.71 12.04 -18.50
N ILE A 176 7.40 10.75 -18.39
CA ILE A 176 7.37 10.03 -17.12
C ILE A 176 8.65 9.19 -17.01
N VAL A 177 9.41 9.36 -15.93
CA VAL A 177 10.62 8.56 -15.66
C VAL A 177 10.26 7.41 -14.72
N GLY A 178 10.22 6.20 -15.28
CA GLY A 178 9.91 4.94 -14.61
C GLY A 178 8.53 4.37 -14.96
N ALA A 179 8.50 3.13 -15.43
CA ALA A 179 7.28 2.35 -15.71
C ALA A 179 6.92 1.41 -14.54
N GLY A 180 7.03 1.90 -13.30
CA GLY A 180 6.44 1.25 -12.11
C GLY A 180 4.94 1.57 -11.99
N LEU A 181 4.27 1.04 -10.97
CA LEU A 181 2.83 1.31 -10.76
C LEU A 181 2.50 2.81 -10.72
N ALA A 182 3.31 3.62 -10.02
CA ALA A 182 3.11 5.06 -9.94
C ALA A 182 3.18 5.75 -11.32
N GLY A 183 4.23 5.46 -12.11
CA GLY A 183 4.39 6.04 -13.44
C GLY A 183 3.32 5.56 -14.42
N LEU A 184 2.94 4.28 -14.37
CA LEU A 184 1.91 3.73 -15.25
C LEU A 184 0.52 4.26 -14.92
N ALA A 185 0.16 4.36 -13.63
CA ALA A 185 -1.11 4.94 -13.22
C ALA A 185 -1.22 6.41 -13.64
N ALA A 186 -0.17 7.20 -13.40
CA ALA A 186 -0.10 8.59 -13.85
C ALA A 186 -0.19 8.71 -15.38
N ALA A 187 0.52 7.85 -16.13
CA ALA A 187 0.48 7.84 -17.58
C ALA A 187 -0.95 7.67 -18.10
N ARG A 188 -1.70 6.71 -17.54
CA ARG A 188 -3.09 6.45 -17.95
C ARG A 188 -4.02 7.62 -17.67
N GLN A 189 -3.92 8.25 -16.49
CA GLN A 189 -4.71 9.44 -16.16
C GLN A 189 -4.36 10.63 -17.06
N LEU A 190 -3.08 10.87 -17.30
CA LEU A 190 -2.65 11.97 -18.17
C LEU A 190 -3.11 11.75 -19.62
N LEU A 191 -3.07 10.51 -20.11
CA LEU A 191 -3.61 10.15 -21.44
C LEU A 191 -5.14 10.37 -21.51
N SER A 192 -5.89 10.01 -20.46
CA SER A 192 -7.35 10.27 -20.43
C SER A 192 -7.67 11.77 -20.33
N PHE A 193 -6.77 12.57 -19.76
CA PHE A 193 -6.81 14.03 -19.77
C PHE A 193 -6.19 14.66 -21.03
N ARG A 194 -5.93 13.87 -22.08
CA ARG A 194 -5.47 14.32 -23.41
C ARG A 194 -4.08 14.95 -23.46
N PHE A 195 -3.22 14.63 -22.49
CA PHE A 195 -1.80 14.93 -22.58
C PHE A 195 -1.08 13.95 -23.52
N LYS A 196 -0.04 14.44 -24.20
CA LYS A 196 0.90 13.59 -24.93
C LYS A 196 1.91 12.98 -23.96
N VAL A 197 1.82 11.68 -23.69
CA VAL A 197 2.65 11.02 -22.68
C VAL A 197 3.65 10.06 -23.30
N VAL A 198 4.90 10.08 -22.80
CA VAL A 198 5.88 9.01 -23.00
C VAL A 198 6.47 8.57 -21.67
N VAL A 199 6.72 7.27 -21.51
CA VAL A 199 7.34 6.69 -20.32
C VAL A 199 8.73 6.17 -20.65
N LEU A 200 9.75 6.60 -19.92
CA LEU A 200 11.13 6.12 -20.03
C LEU A 200 11.42 5.14 -18.90
N GLU A 201 11.66 3.87 -19.23
CA GLU A 201 11.94 2.81 -18.26
C GLU A 201 13.39 2.32 -18.41
N GLY A 202 14.14 2.34 -17.29
CA GLY A 202 15.55 1.93 -17.29
C GLY A 202 15.75 0.43 -17.51
N ARG A 203 14.79 -0.41 -17.10
CA ARG A 203 14.82 -1.86 -17.30
C ARG A 203 14.25 -2.25 -18.67
N ASN A 204 14.44 -3.51 -19.04
CA ASN A 204 13.80 -4.14 -20.20
C ASN A 204 12.41 -4.72 -19.88
N ARG A 205 11.75 -4.22 -18.82
CA ARG A 205 10.42 -4.65 -18.37
C ARG A 205 9.73 -3.54 -17.58
N PRO A 206 8.39 -3.49 -17.56
CA PRO A 206 7.65 -2.61 -16.67
C PRO A 206 7.51 -3.21 -15.26
N GLY A 207 6.77 -2.52 -14.39
CA GLY A 207 6.39 -2.95 -13.03
C GLY A 207 7.36 -2.50 -11.94
N GLY A 208 8.62 -2.22 -12.27
CA GLY A 208 9.62 -1.77 -11.31
C GLY A 208 9.78 -2.78 -10.15
N ARG A 209 9.36 -2.37 -8.94
CA ARG A 209 9.37 -3.18 -7.70
C ARG A 209 8.21 -4.16 -7.58
N VAL A 210 7.25 -4.15 -8.51
CA VAL A 210 6.29 -5.25 -8.69
C VAL A 210 6.87 -6.14 -9.80
N TYR A 211 7.23 -7.37 -9.43
CA TYR A 211 7.93 -8.28 -10.34
C TYR A 211 7.50 -9.72 -10.08
N THR A 212 6.66 -10.23 -10.97
CA THR A 212 6.32 -11.65 -11.04
C THR A 212 7.23 -12.33 -12.04
N GLN A 213 7.80 -13.46 -11.65
CA GLN A 213 8.54 -14.33 -12.56
C GLN A 213 7.76 -15.62 -12.79
N LYS A 214 7.69 -16.04 -14.06
CA LYS A 214 7.24 -17.40 -14.40
C LYS A 214 8.42 -18.35 -14.18
N MET A 215 8.33 -19.19 -13.17
CA MET A 215 9.38 -20.12 -12.74
C MET A 215 8.93 -21.57 -12.95
N GLY A 216 9.88 -22.51 -13.03
CA GLY A 216 9.61 -23.94 -13.18
C GLY A 216 10.04 -24.54 -14.52
N ARG A 217 9.55 -25.74 -14.84
CA ARG A 217 9.90 -26.50 -16.06
C ARG A 217 8.64 -26.86 -16.83
N LYS A 218 8.79 -27.27 -18.10
CA LYS A 218 7.65 -27.62 -18.97
C LYS A 218 6.75 -28.67 -18.27
N GLY A 219 5.50 -28.27 -18.00
CA GLY A 219 4.52 -29.08 -17.25
C GLY A 219 4.24 -28.59 -15.83
N ASN A 220 5.23 -27.96 -15.16
CA ASN A 220 5.13 -27.42 -13.79
C ASN A 220 5.66 -25.98 -13.77
N PHE A 221 4.80 -25.00 -14.05
CA PHE A 221 5.13 -23.59 -13.95
C PHE A 221 4.40 -22.93 -12.79
N ALA A 222 5.05 -21.99 -12.12
CA ALA A 222 4.47 -21.17 -11.08
C ALA A 222 4.76 -19.69 -11.38
N ALA A 223 3.76 -18.82 -11.23
CA ALA A 223 3.93 -17.38 -11.20
C ALA A 223 4.27 -16.93 -9.77
N VAL A 224 5.50 -16.45 -9.55
CA VAL A 224 5.98 -16.10 -8.21
C VAL A 224 6.37 -14.63 -8.14
N ASP A 225 5.84 -13.91 -7.15
CA ASP A 225 6.13 -12.50 -6.93
C ASP A 225 7.40 -12.29 -6.11
N LEU A 226 8.47 -11.90 -6.81
CA LEU A 226 9.76 -11.49 -6.23
C LEU A 226 9.74 -10.05 -5.71
N GLY A 227 8.77 -9.25 -6.16
CA GLY A 227 8.53 -7.89 -5.72
C GLY A 227 7.36 -7.78 -4.72
N GLY A 228 6.63 -6.66 -4.78
CA GLY A 228 5.37 -6.51 -4.03
C GLY A 228 4.37 -7.61 -4.40
N SER A 229 3.89 -8.34 -3.39
CA SER A 229 3.10 -9.58 -3.57
C SER A 229 1.75 -9.61 -2.88
N VAL A 230 1.60 -8.90 -1.76
CA VAL A 230 0.36 -8.90 -0.95
C VAL A 230 -0.41 -7.61 -1.24
N ILE A 231 -1.72 -7.70 -1.43
CA ILE A 231 -2.64 -6.56 -1.35
C ILE A 231 -3.10 -6.46 0.10
N THR A 232 -2.69 -5.41 0.80
CA THR A 232 -2.97 -5.21 2.22
C THR A 232 -4.30 -4.51 2.42
N GLY A 233 -5.33 -5.30 2.74
CA GLY A 233 -6.69 -4.80 2.86
C GLY A 233 -7.27 -4.56 1.46
N ILE A 234 -8.44 -5.12 1.19
CA ILE A 234 -9.11 -5.00 -0.11
C ILE A 234 -10.18 -3.91 -0.10
N HIS A 235 -10.65 -3.51 1.09
CA HIS A 235 -11.62 -2.43 1.21
C HIS A 235 -10.92 -1.11 0.90
N ALA A 236 -11.55 -0.28 0.06
CA ALA A 236 -11.03 1.00 -0.42
C ALA A 236 -9.70 0.96 -1.20
N ASN A 237 -8.98 -0.16 -1.18
CA ASN A 237 -7.68 -0.30 -1.82
C ASN A 237 -7.81 -0.20 -3.35
N PRO A 238 -7.12 0.75 -4.01
CA PRO A 238 -7.17 0.91 -5.45
C PRO A 238 -6.66 -0.33 -6.21
N LEU A 239 -5.81 -1.17 -5.60
CA LEU A 239 -5.40 -2.43 -6.22
C LEU A 239 -6.52 -3.47 -6.25
N GLY A 240 -7.39 -3.48 -5.23
CA GLY A 240 -8.60 -4.31 -5.21
C GLY A 240 -9.57 -3.92 -6.32
N VAL A 241 -9.69 -2.62 -6.60
CA VAL A 241 -10.44 -2.09 -7.74
C VAL A 241 -9.90 -2.61 -9.07
N LEU A 242 -8.57 -2.57 -9.28
CA LEU A 242 -7.98 -3.11 -10.52
C LEU A 242 -8.20 -4.62 -10.63
N ALA A 243 -8.12 -5.36 -9.53
CA ALA A 243 -8.41 -6.80 -9.51
C ALA A 243 -9.87 -7.07 -9.93
N ARG A 244 -10.84 -6.30 -9.40
CA ARG A 244 -12.26 -6.37 -9.80
C ARG A 244 -12.46 -6.01 -11.27
N GLN A 245 -11.79 -4.98 -11.80
CA GLN A 245 -11.87 -4.61 -13.22
C GLN A 245 -11.37 -5.74 -14.14
N LEU A 246 -10.33 -6.45 -13.71
CA LEU A 246 -9.70 -7.53 -14.47
C LEU A 246 -10.29 -8.93 -14.21
N SER A 247 -11.32 -9.03 -13.37
CA SER A 247 -11.86 -10.32 -12.88
C SER A 247 -10.77 -11.27 -12.35
N ILE A 248 -9.78 -10.75 -11.61
CA ILE A 248 -8.72 -11.60 -11.06
C ILE A 248 -9.19 -12.19 -9.73
N PRO A 249 -9.15 -13.53 -9.57
CA PRO A 249 -9.43 -14.14 -8.28
C PRO A 249 -8.43 -13.68 -7.22
N LEU A 250 -8.97 -13.29 -6.06
CA LEU A 250 -8.23 -12.96 -4.86
C LEU A 250 -8.23 -14.17 -3.93
N HIS A 251 -7.08 -14.47 -3.34
CA HIS A 251 -6.95 -15.49 -2.31
C HIS A 251 -6.61 -14.81 -0.98
N LYS A 252 -7.53 -14.86 -0.02
CA LYS A 252 -7.27 -14.41 1.35
C LYS A 252 -6.10 -15.19 1.94
N VAL A 253 -5.11 -14.47 2.44
CA VAL A 253 -4.03 -15.07 3.23
C VAL A 253 -4.63 -15.57 4.54
N ARG A 254 -4.56 -16.88 4.77
CA ARG A 254 -5.06 -17.53 5.98
C ARG A 254 -4.28 -17.05 7.21
N ASP A 255 -4.99 -16.85 8.32
CA ASP A 255 -4.42 -16.35 9.58
C ASP A 255 -3.47 -17.35 10.26
N LYS A 256 -3.56 -18.64 9.93
CA LYS A 256 -2.75 -19.70 10.54
C LYS A 256 -1.31 -19.63 10.05
N CYS A 257 -0.39 -19.34 10.96
CA CYS A 257 1.06 -19.34 10.74
C CYS A 257 1.76 -20.17 11.84
N PRO A 258 1.91 -21.50 11.68
CA PRO A 258 2.63 -22.30 12.65
C PRO A 258 4.11 -21.92 12.67
N LEU A 259 4.71 -21.95 13.86
CA LEU A 259 6.13 -21.65 14.07
C LEU A 259 6.90 -22.91 14.41
N TYR A 260 8.12 -23.01 13.88
CA TYR A 260 9.03 -24.13 14.09
C TYR A 260 10.33 -23.67 14.72
N LYS A 261 10.80 -24.41 15.71
CA LYS A 261 12.10 -24.22 16.37
C LYS A 261 13.26 -24.52 15.41
N PRO A 262 14.51 -24.13 15.74
CA PRO A 262 15.67 -24.38 14.87
C PRO A 262 15.96 -25.87 14.60
N ASP A 263 15.47 -26.77 15.46
CA ASP A 263 15.57 -28.22 15.29
C ASP A 263 14.42 -28.83 14.47
N GLY A 264 13.46 -28.02 14.02
CA GLY A 264 12.29 -28.43 13.25
C GLY A 264 11.07 -28.82 14.09
N ALA A 265 11.17 -28.84 15.41
CA ALA A 265 10.03 -29.11 16.27
C ALA A 265 9.01 -27.96 16.24
N PRO A 266 7.70 -28.23 16.32
CA PRO A 266 6.71 -27.17 16.44
C PRO A 266 6.90 -26.38 17.76
N VAL A 267 6.64 -25.08 17.71
CA VAL A 267 6.57 -24.24 18.91
C VAL A 267 5.29 -24.57 19.68
N ASP A 268 5.39 -24.57 21.01
CA ASP A 268 4.24 -24.78 21.89
C ASP A 268 3.28 -23.57 21.83
N GLU A 269 1.98 -23.83 21.68
CA GLU A 269 0.96 -22.80 21.46
C GLU A 269 0.78 -21.86 22.68
N GLU A 270 1.01 -22.35 23.90
CA GLU A 270 0.93 -21.52 25.11
C GLU A 270 2.09 -20.53 25.16
N ILE A 271 3.31 -21.00 24.84
CA ILE A 271 4.50 -20.15 24.74
C ILE A 271 4.35 -19.14 23.59
N ASP A 272 3.83 -19.58 22.44
CA ASP A 272 3.57 -18.73 21.28
C ASP A 272 2.68 -17.54 21.65
N THR A 273 1.49 -17.86 22.17
CA THR A 273 0.50 -16.88 22.62
C THR A 273 1.06 -15.94 23.69
N LYS A 274 1.84 -16.47 24.64
CA LYS A 274 2.43 -15.67 25.73
C LYS A 274 3.44 -14.66 25.19
N VAL A 275 4.34 -15.06 24.30
CA VAL A 275 5.38 -14.17 23.77
C VAL A 275 4.79 -13.15 22.80
N GLU A 276 3.77 -13.53 22.01
CA GLU A 276 3.02 -12.58 21.19
C GLU A 276 2.42 -11.47 22.06
N LEU A 277 1.81 -11.82 23.20
CA LEU A 277 1.27 -10.84 24.16
C LEU A 277 2.38 -9.94 24.73
N ILE A 278 3.55 -10.51 25.05
CA ILE A 278 4.71 -9.73 25.53
C ILE A 278 5.16 -8.74 24.47
N PHE A 279 5.33 -9.20 23.22
CA PHE A 279 5.73 -8.35 22.09
C PHE A 279 4.77 -7.17 21.89
N ASN A 280 3.46 -7.43 21.87
CA ASN A 280 2.46 -6.38 21.73
C ASN A 280 2.50 -5.38 22.91
N LYS A 281 2.69 -5.87 24.15
CA LYS A 281 2.86 -5.00 25.33
C LYS A 281 4.12 -4.15 25.26
N LEU A 282 5.22 -4.67 24.72
CA LEU A 282 6.44 -3.88 24.49
C LEU A 282 6.16 -2.74 23.52
N LEU A 283 5.47 -3.00 22.41
CA LEU A 283 5.07 -1.94 21.47
C LEU A 283 4.16 -0.90 22.12
N ASP A 284 3.20 -1.30 22.95
CA ASP A 284 2.36 -0.35 23.71
C ASP A 284 3.18 0.53 24.64
N LYS A 285 4.24 -0.02 25.24
CA LYS A 285 5.16 0.74 26.08
C LYS A 285 6.03 1.69 25.28
N VAL A 286 6.45 1.34 24.06
CA VAL A 286 7.10 2.30 23.15
C VAL A 286 6.19 3.51 22.91
N THR A 287 4.90 3.30 22.69
CA THR A 287 3.94 4.39 22.50
C THR A 287 3.71 5.22 23.74
N GLN A 288 3.70 4.63 24.93
CA GLN A 288 3.64 5.41 26.16
C GLN A 288 4.90 6.25 26.34
N LEU A 289 6.08 5.68 26.07
CA LEU A 289 7.34 6.41 26.15
C LEU A 289 7.43 7.54 25.13
N ARG A 290 7.01 7.34 23.87
CA ARG A 290 7.04 8.41 22.86
C ARG A 290 6.19 9.61 23.28
N GLN A 291 5.03 9.36 23.91
CA GLN A 291 4.15 10.41 24.44
C GLN A 291 4.79 11.18 25.60
N MET A 292 5.53 10.50 26.48
CA MET A 292 6.24 11.14 27.59
C MET A 292 7.49 11.91 27.16
N MET A 293 8.23 11.37 26.18
CA MET A 293 9.51 11.94 25.74
C MET A 293 9.34 13.10 24.74
N GLY A 294 8.17 13.23 24.10
CA GLY A 294 7.90 14.27 23.10
C GLY A 294 8.96 14.26 21.98
N GLY A 295 9.45 15.44 21.62
CA GLY A 295 10.42 15.61 20.52
C GLY A 295 11.77 14.90 20.72
N PHE A 296 12.14 14.50 21.94
CA PHE A 296 13.37 13.74 22.18
C PHE A 296 13.34 12.33 21.59
N ALA A 297 12.15 11.77 21.36
CA ALA A 297 12.00 10.46 20.74
C ALA A 297 12.44 10.44 19.25
N ASN A 298 12.55 11.61 18.61
CA ASN A 298 12.83 11.72 17.17
C ASN A 298 14.20 11.17 16.75
N ASN A 299 15.17 11.14 17.67
CA ASN A 299 16.54 10.69 17.43
C ASN A 299 16.83 9.32 18.06
N ILE A 300 15.80 8.60 18.52
CA ILE A 300 15.95 7.30 19.17
C ILE A 300 15.38 6.23 18.25
N SER A 301 16.13 5.14 18.09
CA SER A 301 15.66 4.00 17.30
C SER A 301 14.65 3.16 18.07
N LEU A 302 13.67 2.61 17.36
CA LEU A 302 12.71 1.66 17.90
C LEU A 302 13.40 0.45 18.56
N GLY A 303 14.45 -0.07 17.92
CA GLY A 303 15.24 -1.17 18.43
C GLY A 303 15.89 -0.88 19.78
N SER A 304 16.44 0.32 19.96
CA SER A 304 17.04 0.74 21.24
C SER A 304 15.99 0.78 22.36
N VAL A 305 14.79 1.29 22.09
CA VAL A 305 13.71 1.34 23.08
C VAL A 305 13.23 -0.06 23.43
N LEU A 306 12.98 -0.91 22.43
CA LEU A 306 12.52 -2.28 22.63
C LEU A 306 13.51 -3.11 23.45
N GLU A 307 14.80 -3.02 23.16
CA GLU A 307 15.82 -3.75 23.93
C GLU A 307 15.93 -3.22 25.37
N THR A 308 15.81 -1.89 25.56
CA THR A 308 15.80 -1.29 26.91
C THR A 308 14.60 -1.79 27.73
N LEU A 309 13.40 -1.79 27.13
CA LEU A 309 12.18 -2.27 27.77
C LEU A 309 12.24 -3.77 28.08
N ARG A 310 12.79 -4.57 27.15
CA ARG A 310 12.98 -6.01 27.34
C ARG A 310 13.87 -6.29 28.56
N GLN A 311 14.98 -5.57 28.68
CA GLN A 311 15.89 -5.68 29.82
C GLN A 311 15.24 -5.20 31.13
N LEU A 312 14.58 -4.05 31.10
CA LEU A 312 13.93 -3.45 32.28
C LEU A 312 12.85 -4.35 32.88
N TYR A 313 12.03 -4.97 32.03
CA TYR A 313 10.95 -5.86 32.47
C TYR A 313 11.39 -7.33 32.60
N ALA A 314 12.67 -7.64 32.34
CA ALA A 314 13.22 -8.99 32.38
C ALA A 314 12.37 -10.02 31.61
N VAL A 315 11.85 -9.64 30.43
CA VAL A 315 11.02 -10.51 29.59
C VAL A 315 11.85 -11.27 28.56
N ALA A 316 11.32 -12.43 28.13
CA ALA A 316 11.98 -13.36 27.22
C ALA A 316 13.36 -13.80 27.74
N GLY A 317 13.37 -14.29 28.99
CA GLY A 317 14.58 -14.68 29.70
C GLY A 317 15.07 -16.09 29.36
N SER A 318 14.16 -16.98 28.96
CA SER A 318 14.53 -18.32 28.48
C SER A 318 15.00 -18.27 27.02
N THR A 319 15.76 -19.28 26.59
CA THR A 319 16.21 -19.39 25.20
C THR A 319 15.03 -19.47 24.23
N ASP A 320 14.01 -20.27 24.55
CA ASP A 320 12.83 -20.45 23.68
C ASP A 320 12.02 -19.16 23.56
N GLU A 321 11.76 -18.46 24.68
CA GLU A 321 11.05 -17.18 24.63
C GLU A 321 11.85 -16.12 23.88
N ARG A 322 13.19 -16.13 23.99
CA ARG A 322 14.06 -15.19 23.30
C ARG A 322 14.03 -15.40 21.79
N GLN A 323 14.16 -16.64 21.33
CA GLN A 323 14.12 -16.98 19.89
C GLN A 323 12.78 -16.59 19.27
N LEU A 324 11.69 -16.82 20.01
CA LEU A 324 10.34 -16.46 19.58
C LEU A 324 10.12 -14.93 19.55
N LEU A 325 10.60 -14.21 20.57
CA LEU A 325 10.55 -12.74 20.55
C LEU A 325 11.37 -12.17 19.38
N ASP A 326 12.55 -12.76 19.10
CA ASP A 326 13.36 -12.39 17.95
C ASP A 326 12.66 -12.67 16.61
N TRP A 327 11.82 -13.71 16.51
CA TRP A 327 10.97 -13.93 15.33
C TRP A 327 9.92 -12.82 15.15
N HIS A 328 9.26 -12.37 16.23
CA HIS A 328 8.35 -11.21 16.14
C HIS A 328 9.09 -9.92 15.76
N PHE A 329 10.31 -9.72 16.26
CA PHE A 329 11.16 -8.62 15.82
C PHE A 329 11.54 -8.74 14.34
N ALA A 330 11.89 -9.93 13.87
CA ALA A 330 12.15 -10.17 12.44
C ALA A 330 10.92 -9.88 11.58
N ASN A 331 9.73 -10.25 12.05
CA ASN A 331 8.47 -9.95 11.35
C ASN A 331 8.18 -8.45 11.29
N LEU A 332 8.53 -7.70 12.35
CA LEU A 332 8.46 -6.24 12.36
C LEU A 332 9.49 -5.60 11.41
N GLU A 333 10.71 -6.16 11.34
CA GLU A 333 11.72 -5.74 10.36
C GLU A 333 11.32 -6.05 8.92
N TYR A 334 10.60 -7.16 8.70
CA TYR A 334 10.00 -7.52 7.42
C TYR A 334 8.94 -6.49 7.00
N ALA A 335 7.98 -6.18 7.89
CA ALA A 335 6.91 -5.24 7.60
C ALA A 335 7.44 -3.85 7.20
N ASN A 336 8.53 -3.41 7.83
CA ASN A 336 9.16 -2.12 7.56
C ASN A 336 10.29 -2.19 6.49
N ALA A 337 10.65 -3.39 6.03
CA ALA A 337 11.85 -3.67 5.25
C ALA A 337 13.13 -3.00 5.82
N GLY A 338 13.24 -2.89 7.15
CA GLY A 338 14.28 -2.09 7.80
C GLY A 338 14.67 -2.67 9.15
N CYS A 339 15.94 -2.53 9.53
CA CYS A 339 16.42 -2.97 10.84
C CYS A 339 15.80 -2.09 11.94
N LEU A 340 15.41 -2.68 13.08
CA LEU A 340 14.78 -1.91 14.17
C LEU A 340 15.68 -0.79 14.69
N THR A 341 17.00 -0.93 14.56
CA THR A 341 18.01 0.08 14.91
C THR A 341 17.98 1.32 14.02
N ASN A 342 17.33 1.25 12.86
CA ASN A 342 17.18 2.37 11.91
C ASN A 342 15.76 2.94 11.88
N LEU A 343 14.78 2.27 12.50
CA LEU A 343 13.40 2.76 12.56
C LEU A 343 13.25 3.81 13.65
N SER A 344 12.53 4.90 13.36
CA SER A 344 12.26 5.95 14.33
C SER A 344 11.30 5.47 15.42
N ALA A 345 11.67 5.55 16.69
CA ALA A 345 10.74 5.23 17.79
C ALA A 345 9.52 6.16 17.83
N ALA A 346 9.63 7.37 17.27
CA ALA A 346 8.56 8.36 17.24
C ALA A 346 7.57 8.15 16.08
N TYR A 347 8.05 7.70 14.91
CA TYR A 347 7.29 7.80 13.65
C TYR A 347 7.31 6.55 12.78
N TRP A 348 7.78 5.40 13.28
CA TRP A 348 7.76 4.17 12.47
C TRP A 348 6.35 3.69 12.09
N ASP A 349 5.35 3.99 12.93
CA ASP A 349 3.94 3.59 12.80
C ASP A 349 3.01 4.79 12.48
N GLN A 350 3.55 5.83 11.84
CA GLN A 350 2.80 7.06 11.54
C GLN A 350 1.67 6.86 10.52
N ASP A 351 1.76 5.82 9.70
CA ASP A 351 0.77 5.45 8.68
C ASP A 351 -0.31 4.48 9.16
N ASP A 352 -0.19 3.92 10.38
CA ASP A 352 -1.19 3.03 10.97
C ASP A 352 -2.64 3.58 10.92
N PRO A 353 -2.91 4.88 11.16
CA PRO A 353 -4.27 5.42 11.07
C PRO A 353 -4.91 5.33 9.67
N TYR A 354 -4.10 5.06 8.63
CA TYR A 354 -4.53 4.96 7.23
C TYR A 354 -4.55 3.50 6.73
N GLU A 355 -4.44 2.52 7.63
CA GLU A 355 -4.55 1.11 7.28
C GLU A 355 -5.90 0.83 6.59
N MET A 356 -5.84 0.11 5.47
CA MET A 356 -7.03 -0.26 4.70
C MET A 356 -7.69 -1.48 5.30
N GLY A 357 -9.02 -1.44 5.42
CA GLY A 357 -9.80 -2.55 5.94
C GLY A 357 -9.87 -3.76 4.98
N GLY A 358 -10.42 -4.86 5.50
CA GLY A 358 -10.62 -6.09 4.75
C GLY A 358 -9.41 -7.02 4.76
N ASP A 359 -9.56 -8.15 4.08
CA ASP A 359 -8.56 -9.21 4.11
C ASP A 359 -7.30 -8.84 3.32
N HIS A 360 -6.16 -9.37 3.77
CA HIS A 360 -4.93 -9.36 2.97
C HIS A 360 -4.98 -10.48 1.94
N CYS A 361 -4.69 -10.17 0.68
CA CYS A 361 -4.93 -11.09 -0.43
C CYS A 361 -3.71 -11.25 -1.34
N PHE A 362 -3.55 -12.46 -1.89
CA PHE A 362 -2.74 -12.73 -3.06
C PHE A 362 -3.58 -12.67 -4.34
N LEU A 363 -2.95 -12.29 -5.46
CA LEU A 363 -3.57 -12.33 -6.79
C LEU A 363 -3.22 -13.63 -7.52
N ALA A 364 -4.24 -14.35 -7.99
CA ALA A 364 -4.04 -15.52 -8.83
C ALA A 364 -3.31 -15.17 -10.14
N GLY A 365 -2.18 -15.85 -10.40
CA GLY A 365 -1.28 -15.61 -11.52
C GLY A 365 -0.26 -14.49 -11.30
N GLY A 366 -0.18 -13.94 -10.08
CA GLY A 366 0.78 -12.93 -9.66
C GLY A 366 0.47 -11.50 -10.10
N ASN A 367 1.13 -10.55 -9.44
CA ASN A 367 0.84 -9.11 -9.59
C ASN A 367 1.21 -8.53 -10.96
N TRP A 368 1.95 -9.26 -11.79
CA TRP A 368 2.21 -8.92 -13.19
C TRP A 368 0.93 -8.71 -13.99
N ARG A 369 -0.17 -9.37 -13.64
CA ARG A 369 -1.46 -9.15 -14.32
C ARG A 369 -1.93 -7.68 -14.23
N LEU A 370 -1.73 -7.05 -13.07
CA LEU A 370 -2.01 -5.62 -12.89
C LEU A 370 -1.07 -4.76 -13.74
N VAL A 371 0.23 -5.05 -13.69
CA VAL A 371 1.26 -4.31 -14.44
C VAL A 371 0.99 -4.39 -15.94
N LYS A 372 0.69 -5.59 -16.45
CA LYS A 372 0.40 -5.83 -17.86
C LYS A 372 -0.78 -4.97 -18.32
N ALA A 373 -1.88 -5.00 -17.57
CA ALA A 373 -3.08 -4.22 -17.89
C ALA A 373 -2.80 -2.70 -17.86
N LEU A 374 -2.03 -2.24 -16.87
CA LEU A 374 -1.65 -0.82 -16.78
C LEU A 374 -0.77 -0.35 -17.95
N CYS A 375 -0.05 -1.25 -18.62
CA CYS A 375 0.77 -0.91 -19.79
C CYS A 375 -0.03 -0.78 -21.09
N GLU A 376 -1.27 -1.30 -21.15
CA GLU A 376 -2.06 -1.31 -22.39
C GLU A 376 -2.37 0.12 -22.85
N GLY A 377 -1.95 0.46 -24.07
CA GLY A 377 -2.12 1.81 -24.63
C GLY A 377 -1.13 2.87 -24.13
N VAL A 378 -0.17 2.51 -23.27
CA VAL A 378 0.83 3.46 -22.76
C VAL A 378 2.11 3.42 -23.62
N PRO A 379 2.60 4.56 -24.16
CA PRO A 379 3.85 4.61 -24.90
C PRO A 379 5.08 4.47 -23.98
N ILE A 380 5.65 3.27 -23.91
CA ILE A 380 6.79 2.96 -23.02
C ILE A 380 8.06 2.67 -23.83
N PHE A 381 9.15 3.37 -23.54
CA PHE A 381 10.49 3.10 -24.06
C PHE A 381 11.34 2.40 -23.00
N TYR A 382 11.58 1.11 -23.21
CA TYR A 382 12.43 0.28 -22.34
C TYR A 382 13.93 0.45 -22.61
N GLY A 383 14.75 0.08 -21.62
CA GLY A 383 16.21 0.20 -21.70
C GLY A 383 16.70 1.65 -21.71
N LYS A 384 15.85 2.62 -21.34
CA LYS A 384 16.16 4.05 -21.31
C LYS A 384 16.50 4.48 -19.90
N THR A 385 17.75 4.23 -19.51
CA THR A 385 18.27 4.71 -18.21
C THR A 385 18.51 6.22 -18.28
N VAL A 386 17.62 6.99 -17.67
CA VAL A 386 17.75 8.45 -17.55
C VAL A 386 18.98 8.80 -16.71
N ARG A 387 19.79 9.74 -17.19
CA ARG A 387 21.01 10.24 -16.53
C ARG A 387 20.94 11.70 -16.17
N THR A 388 20.20 12.50 -16.94
CA THR A 388 20.05 13.94 -16.70
C THR A 388 18.61 14.36 -16.93
N ILE A 389 18.11 15.23 -16.06
CA ILE A 389 16.83 15.91 -16.20
C ILE A 389 17.11 17.41 -16.12
N ARG A 390 16.95 18.11 -17.24
CA ARG A 390 16.96 19.58 -17.31
C ARG A 390 15.54 20.09 -17.22
N TYR A 391 15.31 21.13 -16.42
CA TYR A 391 13.98 21.72 -16.26
C TYR A 391 14.08 23.25 -16.07
N GLY A 392 13.11 23.98 -16.61
CA GLY A 392 13.04 25.44 -16.53
C GLY A 392 11.65 25.98 -16.88
N SER A 393 11.56 27.28 -17.17
CA SER A 393 10.29 27.92 -17.59
C SER A 393 9.80 27.47 -18.96
N GLU A 394 10.72 27.05 -19.83
CA GLU A 394 10.46 26.66 -21.22
C GLU A 394 10.23 25.14 -21.39
N GLY A 395 10.03 24.41 -20.29
CA GLY A 395 9.81 22.95 -20.30
C GLY A 395 11.00 22.14 -19.80
N VAL A 396 11.13 20.91 -20.32
CA VAL A 396 12.08 19.90 -19.82
C VAL A 396 12.86 19.19 -20.93
N GLU A 397 14.11 18.82 -20.64
CA GLU A 397 14.90 17.90 -21.46
C GLU A 397 15.36 16.72 -20.62
N VAL A 398 15.05 15.50 -21.05
CA VAL A 398 15.41 14.26 -20.36
C VAL A 398 16.39 13.46 -21.22
N ILE A 399 17.57 13.21 -20.69
CA ILE A 399 18.66 12.51 -21.38
C ILE A 399 18.74 11.07 -20.89
N ALA A 400 18.56 10.11 -21.80
CA ALA A 400 18.64 8.68 -21.53
C ALA A 400 19.58 7.98 -22.54
N GLY A 401 20.80 7.70 -22.10
CA GLY A 401 21.87 7.26 -23.00
C GLY A 401 22.26 8.37 -23.98
N GLU A 402 22.27 8.07 -25.28
CA GLU A 402 22.57 9.03 -26.35
C GLU A 402 21.33 9.78 -26.85
N GLN A 403 20.15 9.47 -26.30
CA GLN A 403 18.89 10.07 -26.73
C GLN A 403 18.44 11.18 -25.78
N MET A 404 17.91 12.24 -26.38
CA MET A 404 17.28 13.36 -25.69
C MET A 404 15.77 13.33 -26.01
N PHE A 405 14.96 13.53 -24.97
CA PHE A 405 13.51 13.67 -25.06
C PHE A 405 13.13 15.06 -24.53
N GLN A 406 12.26 15.76 -25.24
CA GLN A 406 11.75 17.08 -24.84
C GLN A 406 10.25 17.03 -24.60
N ALA A 407 9.78 17.78 -23.60
CA ALA A 407 8.38 17.93 -23.27
C ALA A 407 8.14 19.20 -22.45
N ASP A 408 6.87 19.50 -22.16
CA ASP A 408 6.49 20.63 -21.30
C ASP A 408 6.74 20.30 -19.81
N MET A 409 6.56 19.03 -19.43
CA MET A 409 6.66 18.57 -18.04
C MET A 409 7.40 17.23 -17.91
N VAL A 410 8.01 17.01 -16.74
CA VAL A 410 8.58 15.72 -16.34
C VAL A 410 7.96 15.25 -15.02
N LEU A 411 7.53 13.99 -14.99
CA LEU A 411 7.13 13.30 -13.77
C LEU A 411 8.19 12.25 -13.40
N CYS A 412 8.95 12.51 -12.35
CA CYS A 412 10.00 11.60 -11.89
C CYS A 412 9.45 10.61 -10.85
N THR A 413 9.35 9.33 -11.22
CA THR A 413 8.84 8.24 -10.34
C THR A 413 9.91 7.24 -9.93
N VAL A 414 11.18 7.63 -10.05
CA VAL A 414 12.30 6.74 -9.69
C VAL A 414 12.28 6.41 -8.19
N PRO A 415 12.68 5.19 -7.79
CA PRO A 415 12.73 4.84 -6.38
C PRO A 415 13.63 5.79 -5.57
N LEU A 416 13.29 6.03 -4.30
CA LEU A 416 14.12 6.85 -3.40
C LEU A 416 15.57 6.36 -3.36
N GLY A 417 15.83 5.05 -3.37
CA GLY A 417 17.19 4.51 -3.46
C GLY A 417 17.99 4.94 -4.70
N VAL A 418 17.34 5.27 -5.82
CA VAL A 418 17.99 5.85 -7.00
C VAL A 418 18.36 7.32 -6.76
N LEU A 419 17.46 8.10 -6.15
CA LEU A 419 17.71 9.49 -5.78
C LEU A 419 18.86 9.60 -4.77
N LYS A 420 18.89 8.74 -3.74
CA LYS A 420 19.97 8.70 -2.73
C LYS A 420 21.33 8.37 -3.34
N LYS A 421 21.38 7.57 -4.42
CA LYS A 421 22.63 7.29 -5.15
C LYS A 421 23.09 8.44 -6.05
N ARG A 422 22.27 9.49 -6.22
CA ARG A 422 22.56 10.67 -7.07
C ARG A 422 22.98 10.31 -8.50
N THR A 423 22.41 9.21 -9.04
CA THR A 423 22.74 8.72 -10.40
C THR A 423 22.06 9.50 -11.52
N ILE A 424 21.10 10.35 -11.18
CA ILE A 424 20.41 11.27 -12.09
C ILE A 424 20.83 12.68 -11.71
N ARG A 425 21.40 13.41 -12.67
CA ARG A 425 21.74 14.81 -12.52
C ARG A 425 20.52 15.68 -12.82
N PHE A 426 20.17 16.56 -11.89
CA PHE A 426 19.13 17.56 -12.06
C PHE A 426 19.77 18.89 -12.42
N GLU A 427 19.26 19.57 -13.45
CA GLU A 427 19.76 20.86 -13.95
C GLU A 427 18.59 21.84 -14.12
N PRO A 428 18.42 22.84 -13.24
CA PRO A 428 19.24 23.16 -12.06
C PRO A 428 19.14 22.07 -10.98
N GLU A 429 20.02 22.13 -9.98
CA GLU A 429 19.99 21.18 -8.86
C GLU A 429 18.66 21.25 -8.09
N LEU A 430 18.24 20.12 -7.53
CA LEU A 430 17.05 20.07 -6.69
C LEU A 430 17.22 21.00 -5.47
N PRO A 431 16.15 21.67 -5.02
CA PRO A 431 16.21 22.54 -3.84
C PRO A 431 16.76 21.82 -2.61
N GLU A 432 17.52 22.54 -1.77
CA GLU A 432 18.17 21.98 -0.57
C GLU A 432 17.19 21.23 0.35
N LYS A 433 15.98 21.78 0.54
CA LYS A 433 14.91 21.13 1.33
C LYS A 433 14.55 19.74 0.79
N LYS A 434 14.56 19.55 -0.53
CA LYS A 434 14.28 18.27 -1.19
C LYS A 434 15.46 17.30 -1.02
N LEU A 435 16.69 17.78 -1.21
CA LEU A 435 17.91 16.98 -0.99
C LEU A 435 18.00 16.50 0.45
N ALA A 436 17.78 17.38 1.42
CA ALA A 436 17.79 17.02 2.83
C ALA A 436 16.69 15.99 3.19
N ALA A 437 15.52 16.05 2.54
CA ALA A 437 14.48 15.04 2.71
C ALA A 437 14.90 13.68 2.11
N ILE A 438 15.50 13.67 0.91
CA ILE A 438 16.07 12.46 0.29
C ILE A 438 17.11 11.84 1.21
N ASP A 439 17.97 12.65 1.83
CA ASP A 439 19.04 12.20 2.71
C ASP A 439 18.51 11.63 4.03
N ARG A 440 17.50 12.25 4.66
CA ARG A 440 16.90 11.79 5.92
C ARG A 440 16.01 10.55 5.80
N LEU A 441 15.25 10.41 4.71
CA LEU A 441 14.34 9.27 4.55
C LEU A 441 15.11 7.95 4.41
N GLY A 442 14.68 6.95 5.18
CA GLY A 442 15.17 5.57 5.09
C GLY A 442 14.69 4.90 3.80
N PHE A 443 15.51 4.01 3.25
CA PHE A 443 15.14 3.17 2.12
C PHE A 443 15.53 1.73 2.41
N GLY A 444 14.51 0.93 2.75
CA GLY A 444 14.67 -0.42 3.25
C GLY A 444 15.20 -1.44 2.22
N LEU A 445 15.49 -2.63 2.72
CA LEU A 445 15.91 -3.80 1.97
C LEU A 445 15.19 -5.05 2.51
N LEU A 446 14.64 -5.82 1.60
CA LEU A 446 14.02 -7.12 1.86
C LEU A 446 14.33 -8.03 0.68
N ASN A 447 14.67 -9.28 0.96
CA ASN A 447 14.94 -10.27 -0.08
C ASN A 447 14.01 -11.48 0.02
N LYS A 448 13.87 -12.18 -1.11
CA LYS A 448 13.01 -13.35 -1.27
C LYS A 448 13.78 -14.46 -1.98
N VAL A 449 13.64 -15.69 -1.49
CA VAL A 449 14.09 -16.90 -2.20
C VAL A 449 12.88 -17.67 -2.67
N ALA A 450 12.60 -17.60 -3.97
CA ALA A 450 11.53 -18.34 -4.61
C ALA A 450 11.99 -19.73 -5.05
N MET A 451 11.21 -20.75 -4.71
CA MET A 451 11.51 -22.15 -4.99
C MET A 451 10.26 -22.82 -5.58
N VAL A 452 10.43 -23.53 -6.69
CA VAL A 452 9.37 -24.33 -7.33
C VAL A 452 9.72 -25.80 -7.16
N PHE A 453 8.77 -26.58 -6.63
CA PHE A 453 8.97 -27.98 -6.29
C PHE A 453 8.23 -28.90 -7.27
N PRO A 454 8.41 -30.23 -7.19
CA PRO A 454 7.58 -31.18 -7.93
C PRO A 454 6.16 -31.33 -7.37
N HIS A 455 5.99 -31.16 -6.05
CA HIS A 455 4.71 -31.24 -5.32
C HIS A 455 4.77 -30.37 -4.05
N ALA A 456 3.62 -30.00 -3.49
CA ALA A 456 3.51 -29.20 -2.28
C ALA A 456 3.60 -30.09 -1.03
N PHE A 457 4.81 -30.37 -0.57
CA PHE A 457 5.04 -31.25 0.60
C PHE A 457 4.71 -30.59 1.96
N TRP A 458 4.40 -29.29 1.99
CA TRP A 458 4.12 -28.51 3.20
C TRP A 458 2.61 -28.39 3.52
N GLY A 459 1.77 -29.16 2.83
CA GLY A 459 0.31 -29.11 2.93
C GLY A 459 -0.35 -27.99 2.12
N GLU A 460 -1.64 -28.15 1.86
CA GLU A 460 -2.45 -27.22 1.05
C GLU A 460 -3.30 -26.25 1.90
N ASP A 461 -3.36 -26.48 3.21
CA ASP A 461 -4.14 -25.69 4.17
C ASP A 461 -3.37 -24.51 4.77
N LEU A 462 -2.08 -24.38 4.45
CA LEU A 462 -1.19 -23.34 4.97
C LEU A 462 -0.73 -22.39 3.87
N ASP A 463 -0.92 -21.10 4.13
CA ASP A 463 -0.38 -20.02 3.31
C ASP A 463 0.94 -19.48 3.86
N THR A 464 1.17 -19.66 5.16
CA THR A 464 2.38 -19.22 5.86
C THR A 464 2.86 -20.22 6.90
N PHE A 465 4.16 -20.21 7.17
CA PHE A 465 4.74 -20.79 8.39
C PHE A 465 6.08 -20.09 8.69
N GLY A 466 6.44 -20.03 9.97
CA GLY A 466 7.65 -19.36 10.44
C GLY A 466 8.69 -20.33 10.98
N CYS A 467 9.97 -19.93 10.90
CA CYS A 467 11.09 -20.66 11.48
C CYS A 467 11.85 -19.72 12.42
N LEU A 468 12.04 -20.16 13.67
CA LEU A 468 12.82 -19.43 14.65
C LEU A 468 14.31 -19.55 14.32
N SER A 469 15.06 -18.49 14.59
CA SER A 469 16.52 -18.52 14.51
C SER A 469 17.14 -18.84 15.88
N LYS A 470 18.27 -19.54 15.86
CA LYS A 470 19.08 -19.76 17.06
C LYS A 470 19.72 -18.46 17.59
N TYR A 471 20.00 -17.50 16.71
CA TYR A 471 20.75 -16.29 17.04
C TYR A 471 20.01 -15.03 16.61
N SER A 472 20.01 -14.00 17.46
CA SER A 472 19.30 -12.74 17.20
C SER A 472 19.80 -12.00 15.95
N HIS A 473 21.09 -12.05 15.64
CA HIS A 473 21.66 -11.37 14.46
C HIS A 473 21.27 -12.03 13.13
N THR A 474 20.79 -13.28 13.15
CA THR A 474 20.24 -14.00 11.98
C THR A 474 18.72 -14.18 12.07
N ARG A 475 18.03 -13.46 12.97
CA ARG A 475 16.58 -13.64 13.20
C ARG A 475 15.71 -13.47 11.96
N GLY A 476 16.16 -12.66 11.00
CA GLY A 476 15.46 -12.42 9.73
C GLY A 476 15.88 -13.36 8.61
N GLU A 477 16.80 -14.30 8.81
CA GLU A 477 17.25 -15.24 7.76
C GLU A 477 16.24 -16.39 7.60
N PHE A 478 15.51 -16.42 6.47
CA PHE A 478 14.51 -17.45 6.15
C PHE A 478 13.47 -17.67 7.26
N PHE A 479 13.08 -16.59 7.94
CA PHE A 479 12.27 -16.64 9.14
C PHE A 479 10.78 -16.89 8.86
N LEU A 480 10.31 -16.59 7.65
CA LEU A 480 8.91 -16.72 7.23
C LEU A 480 8.86 -17.26 5.81
N PHE A 481 7.98 -18.22 5.59
CA PHE A 481 7.72 -18.83 4.30
C PHE A 481 6.29 -18.53 3.86
N TYR A 482 6.13 -18.11 2.62
CA TYR A 482 4.84 -18.02 1.95
C TYR A 482 4.65 -19.19 0.98
N SER A 483 3.48 -19.81 1.07
CA SER A 483 3.00 -20.83 0.16
C SER A 483 2.15 -20.18 -0.93
N TYR A 484 2.59 -20.34 -2.18
CA TYR A 484 1.95 -19.76 -3.36
C TYR A 484 1.14 -20.80 -4.13
N HIS A 485 1.00 -22.03 -3.63
CA HIS A 485 0.41 -23.14 -4.37
C HIS A 485 -1.03 -22.85 -4.85
N THR A 486 -1.83 -22.12 -4.06
CA THR A 486 -3.21 -21.74 -4.40
C THR A 486 -3.30 -20.71 -5.53
N VAL A 487 -2.31 -19.84 -5.68
CA VAL A 487 -2.37 -18.67 -6.58
C VAL A 487 -1.41 -18.70 -7.75
N SER A 488 -0.29 -19.42 -7.65
CA SER A 488 0.77 -19.37 -8.65
C SER A 488 0.57 -20.32 -9.83
N GLY A 489 -0.34 -21.29 -9.71
CA GLY A 489 -0.54 -22.36 -10.69
C GLY A 489 0.45 -23.52 -10.58
N GLY A 490 1.30 -23.55 -9.54
CA GLY A 490 2.22 -24.65 -9.26
C GLY A 490 2.72 -24.65 -7.80
N PRO A 491 3.40 -25.71 -7.35
CA PRO A 491 3.89 -25.82 -5.97
C PRO A 491 5.12 -24.91 -5.74
N ALA A 492 4.86 -23.67 -5.33
CA ALA A 492 5.88 -22.68 -5.06
C ALA A 492 5.90 -22.25 -3.57
N LEU A 493 7.11 -22.16 -3.02
CA LEU A 493 7.39 -21.52 -1.74
C LEU A 493 8.28 -20.30 -1.94
N VAL A 494 8.07 -19.28 -1.10
CA VAL A 494 8.93 -18.10 -1.02
C VAL A 494 9.42 -17.94 0.41
N ALA A 495 10.72 -18.06 0.62
CA ALA A 495 11.35 -17.76 1.91
C ALA A 495 11.72 -16.27 1.98
N LEU A 496 11.41 -15.61 3.09
CA LEU A 496 11.68 -14.20 3.31
C LEU A 496 12.98 -14.00 4.07
N VAL A 497 13.71 -12.94 3.70
CA VAL A 497 14.94 -12.52 4.37
C VAL A 497 14.84 -11.04 4.71
N ALA A 498 14.84 -10.73 6.00
CA ALA A 498 14.56 -9.39 6.56
C ALA A 498 15.65 -8.90 7.52
N GLY A 499 15.55 -7.63 7.94
CA GLY A 499 16.46 -7.04 8.91
C GLY A 499 17.92 -7.03 8.46
N GLU A 500 18.84 -7.23 9.40
CA GLU A 500 20.28 -7.29 9.11
C GLU A 500 20.63 -8.47 8.18
N ALA A 501 19.91 -9.60 8.28
CA ALA A 501 20.13 -10.77 7.43
C ALA A 501 19.94 -10.44 5.94
N ALA A 502 19.02 -9.53 5.59
CA ALA A 502 18.80 -9.11 4.21
C ALA A 502 20.01 -8.38 3.61
N GLN A 503 20.79 -7.67 4.43
CA GLN A 503 22.00 -6.99 3.99
C GLN A 503 23.14 -7.98 3.73
N TYR A 504 23.35 -8.93 4.65
CA TYR A 504 24.34 -9.99 4.47
C TYR A 504 24.01 -10.89 3.28
N PHE A 505 22.72 -11.15 3.05
CA PHE A 505 22.22 -11.97 1.95
C PHE A 505 22.74 -11.52 0.58
N GLU A 506 22.82 -10.21 0.31
CA GLU A 506 23.28 -9.64 -0.98
C GLU A 506 24.74 -9.98 -1.33
N TYR A 507 25.57 -10.35 -0.34
CA TYR A 507 26.99 -10.66 -0.53
C TYR A 507 27.29 -12.16 -0.52
N ARG A 508 26.28 -13.02 -0.36
CA ARG A 508 26.47 -14.47 -0.27
C ARG A 508 26.16 -15.15 -1.61
N ASP A 509 26.85 -16.26 -1.83
CA ASP A 509 26.64 -17.06 -3.02
C ASP A 509 25.22 -17.68 -3.04
N PRO A 510 24.45 -17.52 -4.14
CA PRO A 510 23.08 -18.04 -4.23
C PRO A 510 22.95 -19.55 -4.01
N SER A 511 23.96 -20.36 -4.39
CA SER A 511 23.90 -21.81 -4.18
C SER A 511 24.01 -22.16 -2.69
N THR A 512 24.82 -21.41 -1.94
CA THR A 512 24.94 -21.56 -0.47
C THR A 512 23.62 -21.23 0.21
N LEU A 513 22.99 -20.12 -0.18
CA LEU A 513 21.70 -19.69 0.35
C LEU A 513 20.59 -20.71 0.05
N LEU A 514 20.59 -21.27 -1.16
CA LEU A 514 19.65 -22.34 -1.54
C LEU A 514 19.87 -23.60 -0.69
N HIS A 515 21.12 -24.01 -0.45
CA HIS A 515 21.41 -25.16 0.40
C HIS A 515 20.95 -24.94 1.85
N GLN A 516 21.10 -23.73 2.38
CA GLN A 516 20.67 -23.39 3.74
C GLN A 516 19.15 -23.42 3.88
N VAL A 517 18.41 -22.75 2.99
CA VAL A 517 16.94 -22.74 3.05
C VAL A 517 16.35 -24.15 2.86
N LEU A 518 16.94 -24.97 1.98
CA LEU A 518 16.53 -26.37 1.81
C LEU A 518 16.84 -27.23 3.05
N SER A 519 17.91 -26.91 3.80
CA SER A 519 18.21 -27.58 5.05
C SER A 519 17.18 -27.27 6.13
N ILE A 520 16.72 -26.02 6.22
CA ILE A 520 15.63 -25.61 7.13
C ILE A 520 14.35 -26.38 6.77
N LEU A 521 13.97 -26.36 5.49
CA LEU A 521 12.78 -27.05 5.01
C LEU A 521 12.80 -28.57 5.29
N LYS A 522 13.96 -29.21 5.17
CA LYS A 522 14.11 -30.64 5.51
C LYS A 522 13.91 -30.92 7.01
N GLY A 523 14.33 -30.01 7.88
CA GLY A 523 14.12 -30.13 9.33
C GLY A 523 12.66 -29.96 9.72
N THR A 524 11.93 -29.11 8.99
CA THR A 524 10.49 -28.86 9.24
C THR A 524 9.55 -29.80 8.50
N ALA A 525 10.04 -30.65 7.58
CA ALA A 525 9.26 -31.53 6.71
C ALA A 525 8.60 -32.76 7.41
N HIS A 526 8.26 -32.63 8.69
CA HIS A 526 7.23 -33.45 9.34
C HIS A 526 5.82 -32.88 9.12
N VAL A 527 5.66 -31.91 8.21
CA VAL A 527 4.40 -31.41 7.65
C VAL A 527 4.01 -32.24 6.43
#